data_AF-A0A7K1AZJ5-F1
#
_entry.id   AF-A0A7K1AZJ5-F1
#
_cell.length_a   1.000
_cell.length_b   1.000
_cell.length_c   1.000
_cell.angle_alpha   90.00
_cell.angle_beta   90.00
_cell.angle_gamma   90.00
#
_symmetry.space_group_name_H-M   'P 1'
#
loop_
_entity.id
_entity.type
_entity.pdbx_description
1 polymer ?
#
loop_
_entity_poly.entity_id
_entity_poly.type
_entity_poly.pdbx_seq_one_letter_code
_entity_poly.pdbx_strand_id
1 'polypeptide(L)'
;MFSFNDDLREQITTNLSAHQRSTQSLEGLRHAAVAIVIIDSEADDDHDPFEPSENPMRGVPGDITGLDGRMRGVSGGASFLLCRRAARMNRHAGQWALPGGKLDEGETPIDAALRELDEELGLHLTHHNVLGLLDDYTTRSGFVMTPVVIWAGENMSITPDPNEVAHVYRIGLRELCRSDSP
;
A
#
# COMPACT_ATOMS: atom_id res chain seq x y z
N MET A 1 18.70 -6.73 0.47
CA MET A 1 18.05 -5.63 -0.27
C MET A 1 17.48 -6.24 -1.53
N PHE A 2 16.18 -6.06 -1.78
CA PHE A 2 15.55 -6.60 -2.99
C PHE A 2 15.77 -5.60 -4.12
N SER A 3 16.43 -6.01 -5.20
CA SER A 3 16.58 -5.18 -6.39
C SER A 3 15.25 -5.13 -7.14
N PHE A 4 14.87 -3.95 -7.65
CA PHE A 4 13.73 -3.84 -8.55
C PHE A 4 14.15 -4.32 -9.94
N ASN A 5 13.81 -5.57 -10.29
CA ASN A 5 14.20 -6.17 -11.56
C ASN A 5 13.20 -7.25 -12.03
N ASP A 6 13.38 -7.73 -13.25
CA ASP A 6 12.50 -8.74 -13.85
C ASP A 6 12.53 -10.07 -13.10
N ASP A 7 13.67 -10.49 -12.54
CA ASP A 7 13.77 -11.72 -11.74
C ASP A 7 12.84 -11.66 -10.52
N LEU A 8 12.83 -10.53 -9.80
CA LEU A 8 11.94 -10.33 -8.67
C LEU A 8 10.48 -10.27 -9.12
N ARG A 9 10.19 -9.58 -10.22
CA ARG A 9 8.84 -9.52 -10.80
C ARG A 9 8.32 -10.92 -11.14
N GLU A 10 9.14 -11.74 -11.80
CA GLU A 10 8.81 -13.11 -12.15
C GLU A 10 8.62 -13.98 -10.90
N GLN A 11 9.48 -13.83 -9.90
CA GLN A 11 9.36 -14.55 -8.64
C GLN A 11 8.04 -14.22 -7.92
N ILE A 12 7.67 -12.95 -7.82
CA ILE A 12 6.40 -12.50 -7.21
C ILE A 12 5.22 -13.06 -8.01
N THR A 13 5.26 -12.93 -9.34
CA THR A 13 4.21 -13.43 -10.24
C THR A 13 4.00 -14.94 -10.09
N THR A 14 5.10 -15.70 -10.02
CA THR A 14 5.08 -17.15 -9.82
C THR A 14 4.48 -17.52 -8.47
N ASN A 15 4.90 -16.84 -7.40
CA ASN A 15 4.38 -17.09 -6.06
C ASN A 15 2.88 -16.78 -5.97
N LEU A 16 2.43 -15.66 -6.55
CA LEU A 16 1.01 -15.31 -6.59
C LEU A 16 0.19 -16.31 -7.41
N SER A 17 0.73 -16.80 -8.53
CA SER A 17 0.06 -17.80 -9.37
C SER A 17 -0.07 -19.17 -8.68
N ALA A 18 0.89 -19.51 -7.83
CA ALA A 18 0.86 -20.74 -7.03
C ALA A 18 0.04 -20.59 -5.73
N HIS A 19 -0.25 -19.36 -5.30
CA HIS A 19 -0.97 -19.08 -4.07
C HIS A 19 -2.45 -19.43 -4.19
N GLN A 20 -2.95 -20.28 -3.29
CA GLN A 20 -4.37 -20.61 -3.21
C GLN A 20 -5.11 -19.53 -2.41
N ARG A 21 -5.61 -18.52 -3.12
CA ARG A 21 -6.28 -17.37 -2.52
C ARG A 21 -7.51 -17.76 -1.70
N SER A 22 -7.55 -17.30 -0.45
CA SER A 22 -8.73 -17.32 0.40
C SER A 22 -9.64 -16.14 0.06
N THR A 23 -10.91 -16.43 -0.25
CA THR A 23 -11.94 -15.40 -0.48
C THR A 23 -12.92 -15.35 0.67
N GLN A 24 -13.47 -14.16 0.94
CA GLN A 24 -14.45 -13.96 2.01
C GLN A 24 -15.85 -13.70 1.44
N SER A 25 -16.87 -14.15 2.15
CA SER A 25 -18.26 -13.81 1.82
C SER A 25 -18.51 -12.31 2.04
N LEU A 26 -19.28 -11.70 1.14
CA LEU A 26 -19.72 -10.31 1.25
C LEU A 26 -21.03 -10.15 2.05
N GLU A 27 -21.56 -11.21 2.67
CA GLU A 27 -22.84 -11.17 3.36
C GLU A 27 -22.88 -10.10 4.46
N GLY A 28 -23.65 -9.03 4.25
CA GLY A 28 -23.74 -7.88 5.16
C GLY A 28 -22.50 -6.98 5.20
N LEU A 29 -21.52 -7.20 4.32
CA LEU A 29 -20.26 -6.47 4.25
C LEU A 29 -20.13 -5.71 2.93
N ARG A 30 -19.35 -4.63 2.95
CA ARG A 30 -18.98 -3.90 1.73
C ARG A 30 -17.69 -4.46 1.15
N HIS A 31 -17.51 -4.38 -0.15
CA HIS A 31 -16.27 -4.78 -0.81
C HIS A 31 -15.39 -3.56 -1.07
N ALA A 32 -14.10 -3.68 -0.78
CA ALA A 32 -13.08 -2.70 -1.11
C ALA A 32 -11.85 -3.41 -1.70
N ALA A 33 -11.05 -2.68 -2.47
CA ALA A 33 -9.77 -3.12 -2.96
C ALA A 33 -8.66 -2.20 -2.44
N VAL A 34 -7.48 -2.76 -2.20
CA VAL A 34 -6.29 -1.99 -1.84
C VAL A 34 -5.13 -2.38 -2.74
N ALA A 35 -4.34 -1.41 -3.17
CA ALA A 35 -3.22 -1.62 -4.06
C ALA A 35 -1.91 -1.80 -3.27
N ILE A 36 -1.25 -2.94 -3.46
CA ILE A 36 0.14 -3.14 -3.09
C ILE A 36 0.98 -2.84 -4.33
N VAL A 37 1.37 -1.57 -4.47
CA VAL A 37 2.13 -1.09 -5.61
C VAL A 37 3.61 -1.29 -5.38
N ILE A 38 4.24 -2.18 -6.15
CA ILE A 38 5.68 -2.40 -6.19
C ILE A 38 6.31 -1.44 -7.19
N ILE A 39 7.28 -0.67 -6.73
CA ILE A 39 7.95 0.40 -7.47
C ILE A 39 9.44 0.42 -7.15
N ASP A 40 10.25 0.93 -8.08
CA ASP A 40 11.65 1.23 -7.81
C ASP A 40 11.80 2.44 -6.87
N SER A 41 12.90 2.45 -6.12
CA SER A 41 13.20 3.49 -5.16
C SER A 41 14.71 3.61 -4.95
N GLU A 42 15.18 4.84 -4.87
CA GLU A 42 16.54 5.12 -4.38
C GLU A 42 16.58 5.03 -2.85
N ALA A 43 17.79 4.85 -2.31
CA ALA A 43 18.02 5.00 -0.88
C ALA A 43 17.81 6.48 -0.49
N ASP A 44 17.27 6.71 0.70
CA ASP A 44 16.95 8.04 1.26
C ASP A 44 15.84 8.83 0.52
N ASP A 45 15.05 8.17 -0.32
CA ASP A 45 13.77 8.66 -0.89
C ASP A 45 12.60 8.55 0.11
N ASP A 46 12.91 8.72 1.39
CA ASP A 46 12.00 8.64 2.53
C ASP A 46 11.83 10.00 3.20
N HIS A 47 11.79 11.06 2.41
CA HIS A 47 11.57 12.41 2.93
C HIS A 47 10.20 12.53 3.61
N ASP A 48 10.17 12.39 4.93
CA ASP A 48 8.99 12.64 5.76
C ASP A 48 8.88 14.16 6.06
N PRO A 49 7.92 14.87 5.46
CA PRO A 49 7.77 16.32 5.64
C PRO A 49 7.07 16.68 6.96
N PHE A 50 6.62 15.71 7.75
CA PHE A 50 5.87 15.97 8.97
C PHE A 50 6.77 16.00 10.20
N GLU A 51 6.48 16.94 11.08
CA GLU A 51 7.07 16.94 12.41
C GLU A 51 6.56 15.74 13.24
N PRO A 52 7.40 15.15 14.10
CA PRO A 52 6.99 14.10 15.01
C PRO A 52 5.83 14.62 15.85
N SER A 53 4.76 13.85 15.95
CA SER A 53 3.69 14.22 16.88
C SER A 53 4.19 14.05 18.32
N GLU A 54 3.57 14.73 19.29
CA GLU A 54 3.92 14.56 20.71
C GLU A 54 3.68 13.12 21.21
N ASN A 55 2.94 12.29 20.46
CA ASN A 55 2.69 10.89 20.78
C ASN A 55 2.55 10.05 19.48
N PRO A 56 3.67 9.79 18.78
CA PRO A 56 3.67 9.30 17.39
C PRO A 56 3.14 7.88 17.25
N MET A 57 3.17 7.10 18.33
CA MET A 57 2.87 5.67 18.34
C MET A 57 1.67 5.33 19.24
N ARG A 58 0.80 6.31 19.55
CA ARG A 58 -0.37 6.11 20.42
C ARG A 58 -1.28 5.03 19.86
N GLY A 59 -1.39 3.90 20.57
CA GLY A 59 -2.26 2.78 20.20
C GLY A 59 -1.62 1.75 19.27
N VAL A 60 -0.32 1.88 18.96
CA VAL A 60 0.44 0.82 18.29
C VAL A 60 0.78 -0.28 19.32
N PRO A 61 0.38 -1.54 19.10
CA PRO A 61 0.77 -2.64 19.98
C PRO A 61 2.25 -3.02 19.75
N GLY A 62 2.98 -3.34 20.82
CA GLY A 62 4.38 -3.80 20.77
C GLY A 62 5.37 -2.90 21.52
N ASP A 63 6.65 -3.26 21.49
CA ASP A 63 7.73 -2.40 21.97
C ASP A 63 8.00 -1.32 20.92
N ILE A 64 7.72 -0.08 21.29
CA ILE A 64 7.86 1.10 20.44
C ILE A 64 9.12 1.91 20.78
N THR A 65 10.01 1.35 21.61
CA THR A 65 11.24 2.03 22.05
C THR A 65 12.12 2.33 20.84
N GLY A 66 12.40 3.62 20.60
CA GLY A 66 13.21 4.08 19.47
C GLY A 66 12.43 4.38 18.18
N LEU A 67 11.11 4.19 18.17
CA LEU A 67 10.25 4.59 17.05
C LEU A 67 9.69 5.99 17.31
N ASP A 68 10.08 6.96 16.49
CA ASP A 68 9.59 8.35 16.54
C ASP A 68 8.44 8.62 15.56
N GLY A 69 7.96 7.57 14.88
CA GLY A 69 6.89 7.62 13.88
C GLY A 69 7.33 8.14 12.52
N ARG A 70 8.61 8.44 12.31
CA ARG A 70 9.15 8.83 11.01
C ARG A 70 9.54 7.61 10.19
N MET A 71 9.35 7.71 8.88
CA MET A 71 9.87 6.76 7.91
C MET A 71 11.26 7.24 7.49
N ARG A 72 12.32 6.73 8.14
CA ARG A 72 13.71 7.11 7.82
C ARG A 72 14.57 5.91 7.43
N GLY A 73 15.30 6.01 6.33
CA GLY A 73 16.17 4.95 5.82
C GLY A 73 15.39 3.68 5.47
N VAL A 74 14.11 3.82 5.13
CA VAL A 74 13.22 2.69 4.80
C VAL A 74 13.09 2.48 3.30
N SER A 75 13.49 3.46 2.47
CA SER A 75 13.42 3.37 1.01
C SER A 75 14.62 2.62 0.42
N GLY A 76 14.51 2.14 -0.82
CA GLY A 76 15.66 1.62 -1.58
C GLY A 76 15.44 0.25 -2.20
N GLY A 77 15.76 0.14 -3.49
CA GLY A 77 15.45 -1.02 -4.33
C GLY A 77 13.94 -1.18 -4.49
N ALA A 78 13.50 -2.42 -4.68
CA ALA A 78 12.09 -2.75 -4.77
C ALA A 78 11.37 -2.36 -3.47
N SER A 79 10.39 -1.47 -3.61
CA SER A 79 9.65 -0.85 -2.52
C SER A 79 8.16 -0.94 -2.78
N PHE A 80 7.35 -0.83 -1.74
CA PHE A 80 5.91 -0.66 -1.86
C PHE A 80 5.47 0.73 -1.41
N LEU A 81 4.35 1.20 -1.98
CA LEU A 81 3.77 2.49 -1.61
C LEU A 81 2.91 2.38 -0.34
N LEU A 82 3.14 3.31 0.59
CA LEU A 82 2.29 3.52 1.76
C LEU A 82 1.89 4.99 1.85
N CYS A 83 0.62 5.25 2.04
CA CYS A 83 0.06 6.61 2.09
C CYS A 83 -0.25 7.03 3.52
N ARG A 84 -0.06 8.30 3.81
CA ARG A 84 -0.60 8.96 5.00
C ARG A 84 -1.83 9.76 4.60
N ARG A 85 -3.00 9.42 5.14
CA ARG A 85 -4.28 10.05 4.77
C ARG A 85 -4.35 11.52 5.22
N ALA A 86 -4.97 12.36 4.39
CA ALA A 86 -5.17 13.78 4.67
C ALA A 86 -5.92 14.03 5.98
N ALA A 87 -5.47 15.02 6.75
CA ALA A 87 -6.02 15.32 8.07
C ALA A 87 -7.47 15.83 8.04
N ARG A 88 -7.93 16.30 6.87
CA ARG A 88 -9.28 16.85 6.67
C ARG A 88 -10.35 15.78 6.40
N MET A 89 -9.97 14.51 6.27
CA MET A 89 -10.93 13.44 6.05
C MET A 89 -11.73 13.14 7.32
N ASN A 90 -13.06 13.08 7.19
CA ASN A 90 -14.00 12.82 8.29
C ASN A 90 -13.79 11.47 9.01
N ARG A 91 -13.06 10.53 8.39
CA ARG A 91 -12.67 9.24 8.98
C ARG A 91 -11.18 9.00 8.73
N HIS A 92 -10.48 8.44 9.73
CA HIS A 92 -9.11 7.92 9.59
C HIS A 92 -8.02 8.97 9.24
N ALA A 93 -8.23 10.24 9.60
CA ALA A 93 -7.27 11.32 9.43
C ALA A 93 -5.87 10.96 9.98
N GLY A 94 -4.84 11.14 9.15
CA GLY A 94 -3.44 10.89 9.52
C GLY A 94 -3.04 9.42 9.65
N GLN A 95 -3.92 8.47 9.36
CA GLN A 95 -3.60 7.04 9.39
C GLN A 95 -2.77 6.62 8.18
N TRP A 96 -1.94 5.59 8.39
CA TRP A 96 -1.24 4.87 7.36
C TRP A 96 -2.19 3.93 6.64
N ALA A 97 -2.18 3.95 5.30
CA ALA A 97 -3.02 3.10 4.48
C ALA A 97 -2.31 2.76 3.17
N LEU A 98 -2.61 1.58 2.63
CA LEU A 98 -2.40 1.34 1.21
C LEU A 98 -3.40 2.19 0.41
N PRO A 99 -3.05 2.62 -0.81
CA PRO A 99 -4.01 3.24 -1.72
C PRO A 99 -5.19 2.31 -1.98
N GLY A 100 -6.38 2.87 -2.16
CA GLY A 100 -7.56 2.08 -2.50
C GLY A 100 -8.83 2.50 -1.77
N GLY A 101 -9.92 1.90 -2.22
CA GLY A 101 -11.25 2.29 -1.79
C GLY A 101 -12.30 1.23 -2.12
N LYS A 102 -13.55 1.67 -2.13
CA LYS A 102 -14.69 0.78 -2.35
C LYS A 102 -14.77 0.41 -3.82
N LEU A 103 -15.29 -0.79 -4.08
CA LEU A 103 -15.72 -1.13 -5.43
C LEU A 103 -17.00 -0.36 -5.76
N ASP A 104 -17.03 0.23 -6.94
CA ASP A 104 -18.25 0.75 -7.56
C ASP A 104 -19.04 -0.38 -8.25
N GLU A 105 -20.28 -0.08 -8.63
CA GLU A 105 -21.17 -1.06 -9.26
C GLU A 105 -20.58 -1.57 -10.58
N GLY A 106 -20.34 -2.88 -10.65
CA GLY A 106 -19.80 -3.55 -11.84
C GLY A 106 -18.27 -3.63 -11.90
N GLU A 107 -17.56 -3.01 -10.94
CA GLU A 107 -16.09 -3.11 -10.87
C GLU A 107 -15.64 -4.49 -10.36
N THR A 108 -14.53 -4.98 -10.92
CA THR A 108 -13.72 -5.99 -10.24
C THR A 108 -12.82 -5.33 -9.19
N PRO A 109 -12.25 -6.08 -8.24
CA PRO A 109 -11.25 -5.52 -7.32
C PRO A 109 -10.04 -4.89 -8.02
N ILE A 110 -9.68 -5.41 -9.20
CA ILE A 110 -8.58 -4.85 -10.00
C ILE A 110 -8.97 -3.49 -10.56
N ASP A 111 -10.17 -3.37 -11.12
CA ASP A 111 -10.68 -2.10 -11.66
C ASP A 111 -10.70 -1.02 -10.57
N ALA A 112 -11.25 -1.35 -9.40
CA ALA A 112 -11.29 -0.43 -8.27
C ALA A 112 -9.88 -0.01 -7.81
N ALA A 113 -8.95 -0.96 -7.67
CA ALA A 113 -7.57 -0.63 -7.27
C ALA A 113 -6.86 0.27 -8.30
N LEU A 114 -7.06 0.05 -9.60
CA LEU A 114 -6.47 0.87 -10.64
C LEU A 114 -7.10 2.27 -10.69
N ARG A 115 -8.43 2.39 -10.54
CA ARG A 115 -9.13 3.68 -10.45
C ARG A 115 -8.62 4.49 -9.26
N GLU A 116 -8.58 3.88 -8.08
CA GLU A 116 -8.16 4.58 -6.85
C GLU A 116 -6.69 5.00 -6.92
N LEU A 117 -5.82 4.24 -7.59
CA LEU A 117 -4.44 4.69 -7.84
C LEU A 117 -4.35 5.91 -8.76
N ASP A 118 -5.23 6.02 -9.74
CA ASP A 118 -5.35 7.21 -10.57
C ASP A 118 -5.84 8.39 -9.73
N GLU A 119 -6.96 8.21 -9.03
CA GLU A 119 -7.62 9.25 -8.23
C GLU A 119 -6.75 9.76 -7.07
N GLU A 120 -6.18 8.85 -6.28
CA GLU A 120 -5.42 9.22 -5.07
C GLU A 120 -3.98 9.65 -5.39
N LEU A 121 -3.34 9.05 -6.40
CA LEU A 121 -1.90 9.15 -6.64
C LEU A 121 -1.50 9.65 -8.04
N GLY A 122 -2.45 9.86 -8.96
CA GLY A 122 -2.17 10.20 -10.35
C GLY A 122 -1.41 9.10 -11.11
N LEU A 123 -1.48 7.85 -10.64
CA LEU A 123 -0.77 6.72 -11.23
C LEU A 123 -1.66 5.99 -12.25
N HIS A 124 -1.51 6.36 -13.52
CA HIS A 124 -2.22 5.72 -14.62
C HIS A 124 -1.61 4.35 -14.98
N LEU A 125 -2.05 3.31 -14.28
CA LEU A 125 -1.65 1.92 -14.52
C LEU A 125 -2.76 1.13 -15.20
N THR A 126 -2.39 0.03 -15.84
CA THR A 126 -3.35 -0.83 -16.56
C THR A 126 -3.35 -2.25 -16.02
N HIS A 127 -4.25 -3.09 -16.52
CA HIS A 127 -4.28 -4.52 -16.20
C HIS A 127 -2.95 -5.24 -16.50
N HIS A 128 -2.12 -4.74 -17.41
CA HIS A 128 -0.80 -5.31 -17.71
C HIS A 128 0.23 -5.14 -16.57
N ASN A 129 -0.04 -4.20 -15.65
CA ASN A 129 0.79 -3.97 -14.47
C ASN A 129 0.42 -4.91 -13.32
N VAL A 130 -0.75 -5.56 -13.36
CA VAL A 130 -1.24 -6.40 -12.27
C VAL A 130 -0.51 -7.74 -12.28
N LEU A 131 0.08 -8.11 -11.15
CA LEU A 131 0.77 -9.40 -10.97
C LEU A 131 -0.15 -10.47 -10.39
N GLY A 132 -1.15 -10.08 -9.59
CA GLY A 132 -2.10 -11.01 -8.99
C GLY A 132 -2.84 -10.43 -7.78
N LEU A 133 -3.61 -11.30 -7.11
CA LEU A 133 -4.40 -10.96 -5.94
C LEU A 133 -3.92 -11.76 -4.72
N LEU A 134 -4.03 -11.17 -3.53
CA LEU A 134 -3.81 -11.86 -2.25
C LEU A 134 -5.15 -12.20 -1.57
N ASP A 135 -5.04 -12.84 -0.40
CA ASP A 135 -6.18 -13.24 0.42
C ASP A 135 -7.05 -12.05 0.81
N ASP A 136 -8.37 -12.28 0.80
CA ASP A 136 -9.32 -11.32 1.31
C ASP A 136 -9.19 -11.16 2.83
N TYR A 137 -9.23 -9.90 3.28
CA TYR A 137 -9.19 -9.56 4.70
C TYR A 137 -10.46 -8.85 5.15
N THR A 138 -11.15 -9.42 6.14
CA THR A 138 -12.35 -8.82 6.73
C THR A 138 -11.97 -7.84 7.84
N THR A 139 -12.28 -6.56 7.65
CA THR A 139 -12.04 -5.51 8.64
C THR A 139 -13.15 -5.43 9.67
N ARG A 140 -12.82 -4.97 10.88
CA ARG A 140 -13.80 -4.65 11.93
C ARG A 140 -14.77 -3.53 11.55
N SER A 141 -14.47 -2.77 10.49
CA SER A 141 -15.28 -1.65 10.01
C SER A 141 -16.34 -2.04 8.97
N GLY A 142 -16.53 -3.35 8.75
CA GLY A 142 -17.57 -3.88 7.85
C GLY A 142 -17.15 -3.85 6.38
N PHE A 143 -15.89 -4.20 6.10
CA PHE A 143 -15.38 -4.38 4.75
C PHE A 143 -14.70 -5.73 4.58
N VAL A 144 -14.87 -6.34 3.42
CA VAL A 144 -13.94 -7.30 2.86
C VAL A 144 -12.99 -6.53 1.94
N MET A 145 -11.69 -6.60 2.23
CA MET A 145 -10.64 -5.97 1.44
C MET A 145 -9.93 -7.01 0.58
N THR A 146 -9.87 -6.79 -0.73
CA THR A 146 -9.07 -7.59 -1.66
C THR A 146 -7.77 -6.85 -2.00
N PRO A 147 -6.59 -7.37 -1.59
CA PRO A 147 -5.32 -6.76 -1.98
C PRO A 147 -4.93 -7.13 -3.41
N VAL A 148 -4.58 -6.12 -4.21
CA VAL A 148 -4.14 -6.25 -5.60
C VAL A 148 -2.65 -5.92 -5.67
N VAL A 149 -1.82 -6.85 -6.14
CA VAL A 149 -0.38 -6.64 -6.28
C VAL A 149 -0.07 -6.11 -7.68
N ILE A 150 0.55 -4.94 -7.76
CA ILE A 150 0.74 -4.19 -9.01
C ILE A 150 2.21 -3.81 -9.16
N TRP A 151 2.79 -4.06 -10.33
CA TRP A 151 4.14 -3.63 -10.68
C TRP A 151 4.07 -2.32 -11.48
N ALA A 152 4.37 -1.20 -10.83
CA ALA A 152 4.25 0.13 -11.45
C ALA A 152 5.34 0.40 -12.49
N GLY A 153 6.55 -0.13 -12.28
CA GLY A 153 7.72 0.13 -13.11
C GLY A 153 8.67 1.16 -12.50
N GLU A 154 9.68 1.55 -13.27
CA GLU A 154 10.69 2.55 -12.89
C GLU A 154 10.22 3.97 -13.23
N ASN A 155 10.77 4.98 -12.55
CA ASN A 155 10.58 6.41 -12.87
C ASN A 155 9.12 6.89 -12.91
N MET A 156 8.24 6.27 -12.13
CA MET A 156 6.84 6.69 -12.06
C MET A 156 6.69 8.00 -11.29
N SER A 157 6.04 8.97 -11.93
CA SER A 157 5.66 10.23 -11.29
C SER A 157 4.41 10.01 -10.45
N ILE A 158 4.51 10.31 -9.15
CA ILE A 158 3.40 10.23 -8.19
C ILE A 158 2.91 11.64 -7.91
N THR A 159 1.61 11.89 -8.08
CA THR A 159 0.97 13.18 -7.81
C THR A 159 -0.20 12.95 -6.84
N PRO A 160 0.04 13.01 -5.51
CA PRO A 160 -1.00 12.73 -4.54
C PRO A 160 -2.12 13.77 -4.58
N ASP A 161 -3.39 13.35 -4.52
CA ASP A 161 -4.51 14.27 -4.29
C ASP A 161 -4.42 14.80 -2.84
N PRO A 162 -4.18 16.12 -2.63
CA PRO A 162 -4.05 16.69 -1.30
C PRO A 162 -5.31 16.58 -0.43
N ASN A 163 -6.47 16.26 -1.02
CA ASN A 163 -7.71 16.05 -0.28
C ASN A 163 -7.77 14.67 0.39
N GLU A 164 -7.05 13.69 -0.14
CA GLU A 164 -7.12 12.28 0.28
C GLU A 164 -5.79 11.80 0.86
N VAL A 165 -4.68 12.18 0.23
CA VAL A 165 -3.33 11.74 0.55
C VAL A 165 -2.46 12.93 0.95
N ALA A 166 -2.06 12.96 2.20
CA ALA A 166 -1.16 13.99 2.72
C ALA A 166 0.28 13.79 2.21
N HIS A 167 0.70 12.52 2.12
CA HIS A 167 2.03 12.14 1.63
C HIS A 167 2.09 10.65 1.29
N VAL A 168 3.03 10.30 0.41
CA VAL A 168 3.27 8.94 -0.08
C VAL A 168 4.71 8.57 0.22
N TYR A 169 4.91 7.37 0.74
CA TYR A 169 6.21 6.86 1.15
C TYR A 169 6.54 5.62 0.35
N ARG A 170 7.81 5.48 -0.03
CA ARG A 170 8.36 4.25 -0.60
C ARG A 170 9.00 3.44 0.51
N ILE A 171 8.44 2.26 0.80
CA ILE A 171 8.92 1.37 1.86
C ILE A 171 9.57 0.16 1.19
N GLY A 172 10.87 -0.01 1.37
CA GLY A 172 11.63 -1.13 0.80
C GLY A 172 11.07 -2.47 1.27
N LEU A 173 10.95 -3.44 0.35
CA LEU A 173 10.45 -4.78 0.68
C LEU A 173 11.29 -5.49 1.75
N ARG A 174 12.54 -5.06 1.95
CA ARG A 174 13.42 -5.54 3.02
C ARG A 174 12.82 -5.32 4.41
N GLU A 175 12.00 -4.28 4.60
CA GLU A 175 11.41 -3.95 5.90
C GLU A 175 10.40 -5.02 6.32
N LEU A 176 9.75 -5.70 5.36
CA LEU A 176 8.85 -6.84 5.62
C LEU A 176 9.59 -8.11 6.06
N CYS A 177 10.91 -8.17 5.85
CA CYS A 177 11.74 -9.35 6.18
C CYS A 177 12.56 -9.18 7.45
N ARG A 178 12.37 -8.07 8.18
CA ARG A 178 13.07 -7.86 9.44
C ARG A 178 12.58 -8.86 10.49
N SER A 179 13.49 -9.29 11.37
CA SER A 179 13.17 -10.25 12.43
C SER A 179 12.17 -9.71 13.46
N ASP A 180 12.06 -8.39 13.57
CA ASP A 180 11.12 -7.68 14.43
C ASP A 180 9.87 -7.19 13.69
N SER A 181 9.74 -7.51 12.38
CA SER A 181 8.49 -7.35 11.67
C SER A 181 7.48 -8.38 12.22
N PRO A 182 6.27 -7.97 12.62
CA PRO A 182 5.28 -8.85 13.23
C PRO A 182 4.76 -9.95 12.29
#